data_AF-A0A9W7T3L1-F1
#
_entry.id   AF-A0A9W7T3L1-F1
#
_cell.length_a   1.000
_cell.length_b   1.000
_cell.length_c   1.000
_cell.angle_alpha   90.00
_cell.angle_beta   90.00
_cell.angle_gamma   90.00
#
_symmetry.space_group_name_H-M   'P 1'
#
loop_
_entity.id
_entity.type
_entity.pdbx_description
1 polymer ?
#
loop_
_entity_poly.entity_id
_entity_poly.type
_entity_poly.pdbx_seq_one_letter_code
_entity_poly.pdbx_strand_id
1 'polypeptide(L)'
;MPVLNKIDLPSAEPDKVIKELEEMIGIDGSNSIMVSAKRGIGINELLEKIVTDLPAPDGDPNAPLRALLIDSWYDVYLGIVILIRVKDGCISLGDDITMMSNNKKYIVDRLGIFNPKMEKCQTLYSGEIGFITAAIKDIEETAIGDTITHTKNPTLSPFPGFKSSNPVVFCGIFPKDETNFSEMKKSIAKLKLNDNSFHYEVEKSTALGTGFRCGFLGLLHMDIICERLRRESNIDLVATAPSVVYKVVMKDGKVIEIYNPSDLPDPSEIQHIEEPWIKGTVITSADYLGAIITLCEEKRGEHINLTYVNNQVMLEYNLPLNEIVFDFNDSVKSLSKGFASFNYELSDYRPGKLVKVSIIVHNNIVDGLSFITHYDKAPQQGRDVCSKLKDLIQRHQFKIAIQAAIGGKIIARETIAGFRKGVTDKLYGGDRTRKMKLLEKQKEGKKRMEGLGKVNIPQSAFLAVAQVNKK
;
A
#
# COMPACT_ATOMS: atom_id res chain seq x y z
N MET A 1 -9.81 -29.45 6.40
CA MET A 1 -10.20 -30.24 5.22
C MET A 1 -9.40 -29.76 4.00
N PRO A 2 -8.35 -30.50 3.58
CA PRO A 2 -7.57 -30.17 2.39
C PRO A 2 -8.33 -30.50 1.10
N VAL A 3 -8.33 -29.56 0.15
CA VAL A 3 -9.02 -29.70 -1.15
C VAL A 3 -8.04 -29.37 -2.27
N LEU A 4 -7.72 -30.34 -3.12
CA LEU A 4 -6.85 -30.18 -4.27
C LEU A 4 -7.69 -29.85 -5.50
N ASN A 5 -7.61 -28.60 -5.96
CA ASN A 5 -8.35 -28.14 -7.14
C ASN A 5 -7.52 -28.26 -8.43
N LYS A 6 -8.19 -28.19 -9.59
CA LYS A 6 -7.61 -28.18 -10.95
C LYS A 6 -6.94 -29.49 -11.37
N ILE A 7 -7.46 -30.63 -10.91
CA ILE A 7 -6.99 -31.97 -11.30
C ILE A 7 -7.16 -32.28 -12.80
N ASP A 8 -7.91 -31.45 -13.53
CA ASP A 8 -8.08 -31.56 -14.98
C ASP A 8 -6.86 -31.09 -15.79
N LEU A 9 -5.91 -30.39 -15.16
CA LEU A 9 -4.71 -29.93 -15.84
C LEU A 9 -3.74 -31.10 -16.09
N PRO A 10 -3.16 -31.22 -17.30
CA PRO A 10 -2.13 -32.23 -17.57
C PRO A 10 -0.88 -32.14 -16.69
N SER A 11 -0.62 -30.95 -16.13
CA SER A 11 0.47 -30.68 -15.20
C SER A 11 0.10 -30.86 -13.73
N ALA A 12 -1.11 -31.34 -13.43
CA ALA A 12 -1.52 -31.59 -12.05
C ALA A 12 -0.77 -32.81 -11.50
N GLU A 13 -0.12 -32.65 -10.35
CA GLU A 13 0.60 -33.72 -9.64
C GLU A 13 -0.02 -33.90 -8.23
N PRO A 14 -1.23 -34.49 -8.08
CA PRO A 14 -1.94 -34.53 -6.80
C PRO A 14 -1.15 -35.21 -5.67
N ASP A 15 -0.51 -36.35 -5.98
CA ASP A 15 0.25 -37.13 -4.99
C ASP A 15 1.42 -36.34 -4.40
N LYS A 16 2.07 -35.49 -5.22
CA LYS A 16 3.16 -34.63 -4.77
C LYS A 16 2.64 -33.48 -3.91
N VAL A 17 1.52 -32.87 -4.30
CA VAL A 17 0.89 -31.79 -3.53
C VAL A 17 0.41 -32.29 -2.16
N ILE A 18 -0.09 -33.53 -2.08
CA ILE A 18 -0.46 -34.17 -0.80
C ILE A 18 0.75 -34.27 0.12
N LYS A 19 1.90 -34.74 -0.38
CA LYS A 19 3.15 -34.80 0.40
C LYS A 19 3.64 -33.41 0.83
N GLU A 20 3.61 -32.44 -0.08
CA GLU A 20 3.98 -31.05 0.24
C GLU A 20 3.05 -30.46 1.33
N LEU A 21 1.76 -30.81 1.33
CA LEU A 21 0.79 -30.37 2.32
C LEU A 21 1.06 -30.98 3.70
N GLU A 22 1.38 -32.27 3.76
CA GLU A 22 1.76 -32.97 5.00
C GLU A 22 3.06 -32.42 5.58
N GLU A 23 4.07 -32.16 4.75
CA GLU A 23 5.39 -31.69 5.20
C GLU A 23 5.44 -30.20 5.54
N MET A 24 4.75 -29.33 4.76
CA MET A 24 4.78 -27.88 5.00
C MET A 24 3.76 -27.41 6.03
N ILE A 25 2.53 -27.93 5.95
CA ILE A 25 1.41 -27.44 6.78
C ILE A 25 1.20 -28.36 8.00
N GLY A 26 1.63 -29.62 7.92
CA GLY A 26 1.42 -30.60 9.00
C GLY A 26 -0.01 -31.15 9.05
N ILE A 27 -0.78 -31.05 7.96
CA ILE A 27 -2.15 -31.56 7.86
C ILE A 27 -2.10 -32.93 7.18
N ASP A 28 -2.80 -33.92 7.73
CA ASP A 28 -2.95 -35.24 7.11
C ASP A 28 -3.62 -35.12 5.74
N GLY A 29 -2.88 -35.47 4.70
CA GLY A 29 -3.29 -35.38 3.31
C GLY A 29 -4.01 -36.64 2.82
N SER A 30 -4.01 -37.73 3.60
CA SER A 30 -4.65 -39.01 3.26
C SER A 30 -6.14 -38.87 2.91
N ASN A 31 -6.80 -37.89 3.52
CA ASN A 31 -8.23 -37.63 3.35
C ASN A 31 -8.53 -36.44 2.43
N SER A 32 -7.59 -36.04 1.58
CA SER A 32 -7.77 -34.90 0.68
C SER A 32 -8.78 -35.18 -0.43
N ILE A 33 -9.62 -34.18 -0.72
CA ILE A 33 -10.59 -34.28 -1.82
C ILE A 33 -9.97 -33.70 -3.08
N MET A 34 -10.03 -34.46 -4.16
CA MET A 34 -9.57 -34.05 -5.48
C MET A 34 -10.74 -33.51 -6.29
N VAL A 35 -10.69 -32.23 -6.67
CA VAL A 35 -11.76 -31.55 -7.39
C VAL A 35 -11.27 -30.87 -8.66
N SER A 36 -12.14 -30.79 -9.66
CA SER A 36 -11.98 -29.88 -10.80
C SER A 36 -13.20 -28.96 -10.86
N ALA A 37 -13.03 -27.73 -10.35
CA ALA A 37 -14.09 -26.71 -10.43
C ALA A 37 -14.48 -26.37 -11.89
N LYS A 38 -13.57 -26.55 -12.85
CA LYS A 38 -13.83 -26.29 -14.27
C LYS A 38 -14.72 -27.37 -14.91
N ARG A 39 -14.50 -28.64 -14.55
CA ARG A 39 -15.24 -29.77 -15.11
C ARG A 39 -16.38 -30.27 -14.21
N GLY A 40 -16.51 -29.71 -13.00
CA GLY A 40 -17.48 -30.14 -11.99
C GLY A 40 -17.16 -31.49 -11.34
N ILE A 41 -15.90 -31.95 -11.41
CA ILE A 41 -15.49 -33.25 -10.85
C ILE A 41 -15.25 -33.09 -9.35
N GLY A 42 -15.76 -34.01 -8.53
CA GLY A 42 -15.53 -34.06 -7.07
C GLY A 42 -16.30 -33.03 -6.24
N ILE A 43 -17.16 -32.21 -6.86
CA ILE A 43 -17.91 -31.16 -6.14
C ILE A 43 -18.97 -31.75 -5.21
N ASN A 44 -19.69 -32.79 -5.62
CA ASN A 44 -20.68 -33.44 -4.76
C ASN A 44 -20.02 -34.10 -3.54
N GLU A 45 -18.88 -34.78 -3.75
CA GLU A 45 -18.09 -35.38 -2.68
C GLU A 45 -17.56 -34.31 -1.71
N LEU A 46 -17.14 -33.16 -2.23
CA LEU A 46 -16.75 -32.01 -1.41
C LEU A 46 -17.92 -31.50 -0.55
N LEU A 47 -19.12 -31.39 -1.11
CA LEU A 47 -20.31 -30.96 -0.35
C LEU A 47 -20.69 -31.97 0.73
N GLU A 48 -20.66 -33.27 0.43
CA GLU A 48 -20.88 -34.33 1.44
C GLU A 48 -19.84 -34.25 2.56
N LYS A 49 -18.56 -34.08 2.21
CA LYS A 49 -17.50 -34.01 3.22
C LYS A 49 -17.56 -32.74 4.07
N ILE A 50 -18.01 -31.63 3.49
CA ILE A 50 -18.32 -30.40 4.24
C ILE A 50 -19.39 -30.70 5.30
N VAL A 51 -20.41 -31.48 4.97
CA VAL A 51 -21.49 -31.83 5.91
C VAL A 51 -21.02 -32.83 6.99
N THR A 52 -20.15 -33.79 6.64
CA THR A 52 -19.70 -34.82 7.60
C THR A 52 -18.57 -34.35 8.52
N ASP A 53 -17.62 -33.55 8.01
CA ASP A 53 -16.37 -33.25 8.70
C ASP A 53 -16.40 -31.89 9.43
N LEU A 54 -17.19 -30.92 8.96
CA LEU A 54 -17.32 -29.64 9.66
C LEU A 54 -18.35 -29.74 10.79
N PRO A 55 -18.02 -29.29 12.00
CA PRO A 55 -18.97 -29.28 13.09
C PRO A 55 -20.12 -28.31 12.80
N ALA A 56 -21.33 -28.69 13.22
CA ALA A 56 -22.47 -27.78 13.26
C ALA A 56 -22.14 -26.55 14.13
N PRO A 57 -22.72 -25.37 13.84
CA PRO A 57 -22.52 -24.20 14.66
C PRO A 57 -23.01 -24.47 16.09
N ASP A 58 -22.19 -24.08 17.06
CA ASP A 58 -22.52 -24.13 18.48
C ASP A 58 -23.05 -22.76 18.94
N GLY A 59 -24.04 -22.77 19.84
CA GLY A 59 -24.71 -21.56 20.30
C GLY A 59 -26.06 -21.85 20.97
N ASP A 60 -26.39 -21.07 22.00
CA ASP A 60 -27.70 -21.15 22.67
C ASP A 60 -28.66 -20.07 22.13
N PRO A 61 -29.77 -20.46 21.48
CA PRO A 61 -30.78 -19.51 21.01
C PRO A 61 -31.43 -18.68 22.11
N ASN A 62 -31.38 -19.11 23.37
CA ASN A 62 -32.00 -18.41 24.51
C ASN A 62 -31.02 -17.48 25.25
N ALA A 63 -29.73 -17.55 24.94
CA ALA A 63 -28.74 -16.68 25.54
C ALA A 63 -28.87 -15.22 25.04
N PRO A 64 -28.30 -14.24 25.76
CA PRO A 64 -28.22 -12.86 25.25
C PRO A 64 -27.57 -12.81 23.87
N LEU A 65 -28.13 -11.98 22.97
CA LEU A 65 -27.64 -11.85 21.60
C LEU A 65 -26.14 -11.56 21.59
N ARG A 66 -25.40 -12.40 20.87
CA ARG A 66 -23.99 -12.22 20.60
C ARG A 66 -23.74 -12.48 19.12
N ALA A 67 -23.82 -11.43 18.33
CA ALA A 67 -23.54 -11.48 16.89
C ALA A 67 -22.20 -10.82 16.57
N LEU A 68 -21.41 -11.47 15.73
CA LEU A 68 -20.13 -10.99 15.23
C LEU A 68 -20.36 -10.21 13.94
N LEU A 69 -19.82 -8.99 13.88
CA LEU A 69 -19.73 -8.23 12.65
C LEU A 69 -18.62 -8.82 11.76
N ILE A 70 -18.98 -9.43 10.62
CA ILE A 70 -18.02 -10.06 9.70
C ILE A 70 -17.51 -9.04 8.69
N ASP A 71 -18.43 -8.30 8.07
CA ASP A 71 -18.12 -7.35 7.01
C ASP A 71 -19.19 -6.24 6.96
N SER A 72 -18.85 -5.09 6.39
CA SER A 72 -19.78 -3.99 6.18
C SER A 72 -19.46 -3.26 4.88
N TRP A 73 -20.50 -2.87 4.15
CA TRP A 73 -20.35 -2.09 2.93
C TRP A 73 -21.50 -1.10 2.78
N TYR A 74 -21.28 -0.10 1.93
CA TYR A 74 -22.27 0.92 1.65
C TYR A 74 -23.10 0.57 0.41
N ASP A 75 -24.41 0.55 0.58
CA ASP A 75 -25.39 0.48 -0.49
C ASP A 75 -26.08 1.85 -0.69
N VAL A 76 -26.28 2.24 -1.94
CA VAL A 76 -26.83 3.56 -2.29
C VAL A 76 -28.27 3.74 -1.81
N TYR A 77 -29.05 2.67 -1.70
CA TYR A 77 -30.46 2.70 -1.32
C TYR A 77 -30.68 2.26 0.13
N LEU A 78 -29.92 1.27 0.59
CA LEU A 78 -30.08 0.69 1.93
C LEU A 78 -29.22 1.38 2.99
N GLY A 79 -28.26 2.21 2.58
CA GLY A 79 -27.23 2.74 3.47
C GLY A 79 -26.21 1.67 3.82
N ILE A 80 -25.68 1.69 5.04
CA ILE A 80 -24.70 0.71 5.49
C ILE A 80 -25.39 -0.63 5.74
N VAL A 81 -24.95 -1.64 5.00
CA VAL A 81 -25.35 -3.04 5.16
C VAL A 81 -24.24 -3.75 5.93
N ILE A 82 -24.62 -4.44 7.00
CA ILE A 82 -23.69 -5.19 7.84
C ILE A 82 -23.95 -6.69 7.65
N LEU A 83 -22.91 -7.45 7.34
CA LEU A 83 -22.93 -8.91 7.40
C LEU A 83 -22.57 -9.38 8.81
N ILE A 84 -23.48 -10.13 9.42
CA ILE A 84 -23.35 -10.61 10.79
C ILE A 84 -23.39 -12.14 10.84
N ARG A 85 -22.68 -12.71 11.80
CA ARG A 85 -22.83 -14.11 12.23
C ARG A 85 -23.37 -14.13 13.64
N VAL A 86 -24.57 -14.66 13.84
CA VAL A 86 -25.13 -14.83 15.18
C VAL A 86 -24.45 -16.04 15.82
N LYS A 87 -23.78 -15.87 16.96
CA LYS A 87 -23.22 -17.00 17.70
C LYS A 87 -24.18 -17.48 18.77
N ASP A 88 -24.74 -16.54 19.54
CA ASP A 88 -25.69 -16.84 20.62
C ASP A 88 -26.90 -15.91 20.54
N GLY A 89 -28.03 -16.38 21.03
CA GLY A 89 -29.30 -15.69 21.00
C GLY A 89 -29.94 -15.64 19.62
N CYS A 90 -30.82 -14.66 19.44
CA CYS A 90 -31.48 -14.37 18.18
C CYS A 90 -31.64 -12.86 18.00
N ILE A 91 -31.75 -12.43 16.75
CA ILE A 91 -31.98 -11.04 16.36
C ILE A 91 -33.15 -10.99 15.40
N SER A 92 -34.16 -10.18 15.74
CA SER A 92 -35.39 -10.02 14.97
C SER A 92 -35.51 -8.60 14.40
N LEU A 93 -36.35 -8.48 13.38
CA LEU A 93 -36.70 -7.18 12.81
C LEU A 93 -37.34 -6.27 13.86
N GLY A 94 -36.86 -5.04 13.99
CA GLY A 94 -37.32 -4.06 14.98
C GLY A 94 -36.62 -4.12 16.35
N ASP A 95 -35.66 -5.04 16.55
CA ASP A 95 -34.93 -5.12 17.82
C ASP A 95 -34.00 -3.92 18.06
N ASP A 96 -33.90 -3.50 19.32
CA ASP A 96 -32.96 -2.48 19.79
C ASP A 96 -31.57 -3.10 20.03
N ILE A 97 -30.64 -2.89 19.12
CA ILE A 97 -29.27 -3.41 19.20
C ILE A 97 -28.27 -2.36 19.67
N THR A 98 -27.21 -2.80 20.36
CA THR A 98 -26.08 -1.98 20.78
C THR A 98 -24.79 -2.57 20.21
N MET A 99 -23.96 -1.71 19.61
CA MET A 99 -22.60 -2.03 19.19
C MET A 99 -21.67 -1.91 20.41
N MET A 100 -20.98 -2.99 20.80
CA MET A 100 -20.18 -3.00 22.03
C MET A 100 -18.91 -2.15 21.93
N SER A 101 -18.34 -1.93 20.74
CA SER A 101 -17.14 -1.11 20.56
C SER A 101 -17.33 0.36 20.94
N ASN A 102 -18.50 0.93 20.62
CA ASN A 102 -18.77 2.38 20.74
C ASN A 102 -20.03 2.70 21.57
N ASN A 103 -20.73 1.68 22.09
CA ASN A 103 -21.97 1.80 22.86
C ASN A 103 -23.11 2.55 22.14
N LYS A 104 -23.09 2.63 20.80
CA LYS A 104 -24.17 3.23 20.02
C LYS A 104 -25.32 2.25 19.85
N LYS A 105 -26.54 2.80 19.89
CA LYS A 105 -27.79 2.06 19.85
C LYS A 105 -28.49 2.28 18.51
N TYR A 106 -28.99 1.21 17.92
CA TYR A 106 -29.69 1.24 16.64
C TYR A 106 -30.91 0.33 16.68
N ILE A 107 -31.85 0.56 15.77
CA ILE A 107 -33.02 -0.29 15.57
C ILE A 107 -32.84 -1.04 14.25
N VAL A 108 -33.05 -2.35 14.27
CA VAL A 108 -32.96 -3.18 13.07
C VAL A 108 -34.13 -2.84 12.12
N ASP A 109 -33.83 -2.18 11.00
CA ASP A 109 -34.83 -1.82 9.97
C ASP A 109 -35.07 -2.96 8.99
N ARG A 110 -33.99 -3.64 8.57
CA ARG A 110 -34.08 -4.81 7.70
C ARG A 110 -33.11 -5.88 8.14
N LEU A 111 -33.52 -7.11 7.93
CA LEU A 111 -32.79 -8.32 8.27
C LEU A 111 -33.05 -9.36 7.17
N GLY A 112 -32.02 -10.12 6.81
CA GLY A 112 -32.07 -11.03 5.68
C GLY A 112 -30.88 -11.99 5.60
N ILE A 113 -30.94 -12.90 4.63
CA ILE A 113 -29.86 -13.82 4.27
C ILE A 113 -29.50 -13.65 2.78
N PHE A 114 -28.30 -14.10 2.41
CA PHE A 114 -27.88 -14.15 1.00
C PHE A 114 -28.07 -15.57 0.44
N ASN A 115 -28.93 -15.72 -0.56
CA ASN A 115 -29.14 -16.99 -1.23
C ASN A 115 -29.40 -16.85 -2.74
N PRO A 116 -28.35 -16.70 -3.57
CA PRO A 116 -27.25 -15.74 -3.44
C PRO A 116 -27.74 -14.27 -3.54
N LYS A 117 -29.01 -14.04 -3.91
CA LYS A 117 -29.66 -12.71 -3.85
C LYS A 117 -30.09 -12.41 -2.42
N MET A 118 -30.33 -11.14 -2.11
CA MET A 118 -30.87 -10.74 -0.82
C MET A 118 -32.29 -11.26 -0.65
N GLU A 119 -32.51 -12.09 0.37
CA GLU A 119 -33.81 -12.57 0.79
C GLU A 119 -34.10 -12.05 2.21
N LYS A 120 -35.27 -11.45 2.42
CA LYS A 120 -35.64 -10.89 3.73
C LYS A 120 -36.08 -12.01 4.66
N CYS A 121 -35.61 -11.99 5.90
CA CYS A 121 -36.09 -12.86 6.97
C CYS A 121 -36.63 -12.03 8.14
N GLN A 122 -37.34 -12.68 9.07
CA GLN A 122 -37.91 -12.01 10.25
C GLN A 122 -36.97 -12.08 11.46
N THR A 123 -36.24 -13.20 11.57
CA THR A 123 -35.34 -13.49 12.69
C THR A 123 -34.13 -14.26 12.16
N LEU A 124 -32.95 -13.94 12.68
CA LEU A 124 -31.74 -14.76 12.55
C LEU A 124 -31.45 -15.43 13.90
N TYR A 125 -31.24 -16.73 13.86
CA TYR A 125 -30.97 -17.58 15.03
C TYR A 125 -29.48 -17.87 15.19
N SER A 126 -29.12 -18.42 16.35
CA SER A 126 -27.75 -18.86 16.67
C SER A 126 -27.20 -19.79 15.57
N GLY A 127 -26.01 -19.45 15.07
CA GLY A 127 -25.32 -20.16 14.00
C GLY A 127 -25.53 -19.57 12.61
N GLU A 128 -26.57 -18.75 12.39
CA GLU A 128 -26.90 -18.21 11.08
C GLU A 128 -26.03 -17.00 10.70
N ILE A 129 -25.81 -16.85 9.40
CA ILE A 129 -25.13 -15.71 8.79
C ILE A 129 -26.13 -14.96 7.94
N GLY A 130 -26.25 -13.66 8.16
CA GLY A 130 -27.18 -12.81 7.45
C GLY A 130 -26.73 -11.37 7.42
N PHE A 131 -27.54 -10.51 6.82
CA PHE A 131 -27.30 -9.08 6.79
C PHE A 131 -28.33 -8.31 7.59
N ILE A 132 -27.92 -7.18 8.13
CA ILE A 132 -28.80 -6.21 8.78
C ILE A 132 -28.54 -4.79 8.27
N THR A 133 -29.57 -3.96 8.33
CA THR A 133 -29.49 -2.51 8.12
C THR A 133 -30.16 -1.80 9.27
N ALA A 134 -29.49 -0.83 9.88
CA ALA A 134 -29.96 -0.19 11.12
C ALA A 134 -29.86 1.35 11.09
N ALA A 135 -30.17 1.97 9.93
CA ALA A 135 -30.09 3.42 9.70
C ALA A 135 -28.75 4.07 10.11
N ILE A 136 -27.67 3.29 10.02
CA ILE A 136 -26.32 3.71 10.37
C ILE A 136 -25.82 4.65 9.28
N LYS A 137 -25.27 5.79 9.70
CA LYS A 137 -24.81 6.84 8.78
C LYS A 137 -23.32 6.75 8.49
N ASP A 138 -22.54 6.41 9.51
CA ASP A 138 -21.08 6.43 9.46
C ASP A 138 -20.53 5.00 9.61
N ILE A 139 -19.74 4.55 8.63
CA ILE A 139 -19.17 3.17 8.65
C ILE A 139 -18.11 2.99 9.73
N GLU A 140 -17.53 4.09 10.21
CA GLU A 140 -16.61 4.10 11.36
C GLU A 140 -17.30 3.65 12.65
N GLU A 141 -18.64 3.70 12.71
CA GLU A 141 -19.43 3.14 13.81
C GLU A 141 -19.56 1.61 13.75
N THR A 142 -19.16 1.00 12.63
CA THR A 142 -19.26 -0.44 12.35
C THR A 142 -17.87 -1.04 12.18
N ALA A 143 -17.13 -1.15 13.28
CA ALA A 143 -15.82 -1.79 13.25
C ALA A 143 -15.97 -3.29 12.90
N ILE A 144 -15.21 -3.76 11.91
CA ILE A 144 -15.16 -5.18 11.56
C ILE A 144 -14.68 -5.98 12.77
N GLY A 145 -15.39 -7.05 13.09
CA GLY A 145 -15.18 -7.89 14.27
C GLY A 145 -15.72 -7.33 15.58
N ASP A 146 -16.53 -6.27 15.54
CA ASP A 146 -17.30 -5.83 16.71
C ASP A 146 -18.38 -6.85 17.09
N THR A 147 -18.88 -6.73 18.33
CA THR A 147 -19.97 -7.54 18.87
C THR A 147 -21.24 -6.72 18.93
N ILE A 148 -22.31 -7.27 18.36
CA ILE A 148 -23.66 -6.73 18.39
C ILE A 148 -24.46 -7.51 19.44
N THR A 149 -25.12 -6.79 20.33
CA THR A 149 -25.95 -7.35 21.41
C THR A 149 -27.27 -6.60 21.54
N HIS A 150 -28.25 -7.20 22.23
CA HIS A 150 -29.49 -6.51 22.60
C HIS A 150 -29.22 -5.41 23.62
N THR A 151 -29.92 -4.28 23.46
CA THR A 151 -29.80 -3.11 24.36
C THR A 151 -30.39 -3.40 25.74
N LYS A 152 -31.49 -4.16 25.80
CA LYS A 152 -32.21 -4.49 27.04
C LYS A 152 -31.53 -5.62 27.83
N ASN A 153 -30.86 -6.54 27.14
CA ASN A 153 -30.17 -7.68 27.72
C ASN A 153 -28.79 -7.83 27.06
N PRO A 154 -27.82 -6.99 27.44
CA PRO A 154 -26.49 -7.01 26.84
C PRO A 154 -25.73 -8.29 27.22
N THR A 155 -24.96 -8.83 26.29
CA THR A 155 -24.03 -9.93 26.55
C THR A 155 -22.90 -9.48 27.49
N LEU A 156 -22.39 -10.41 28.31
CA LEU A 156 -21.43 -10.12 29.39
C LEU A 156 -20.03 -9.75 28.86
N SER A 157 -19.61 -10.33 27.74
CA SER A 157 -18.27 -10.15 27.19
C SER A 157 -18.33 -10.02 25.67
N PRO A 158 -17.69 -9.00 25.08
CA PRO A 158 -17.55 -8.91 23.63
C PRO A 158 -16.66 -10.06 23.13
N PHE A 159 -16.72 -10.35 21.83
CA PHE A 159 -15.71 -11.15 21.18
C PHE A 159 -14.32 -10.54 21.35
N PRO A 160 -13.25 -11.36 21.36
CA PRO A 160 -11.89 -10.84 21.28
C PRO A 160 -11.82 -9.97 20.02
N GLY A 161 -11.73 -8.65 20.23
CA GLY A 161 -11.89 -7.66 19.17
C GLY A 161 -10.87 -7.86 18.07
N PHE A 162 -11.29 -7.57 16.84
CA PHE A 162 -10.40 -7.59 15.69
C PHE A 162 -9.37 -6.46 15.83
N LYS A 163 -8.10 -6.75 15.54
CA LYS A 163 -7.08 -5.69 15.47
C LYS A 163 -7.42 -4.76 14.32
N SER A 164 -7.44 -3.45 14.59
CA SER A 164 -7.59 -2.45 13.54
C SER A 164 -6.52 -2.65 12.46
N SER A 165 -6.97 -2.72 11.20
CA SER A 165 -6.09 -2.86 10.04
C SER A 165 -5.36 -1.54 9.82
N ASN A 166 -4.22 -1.37 10.47
CA ASN A 166 -3.42 -0.16 10.36
C ASN A 166 -2.74 -0.10 8.99
N PRO A 167 -2.79 1.05 8.29
CA PRO A 167 -2.11 1.23 7.03
C PRO A 167 -0.59 1.18 7.26
N VAL A 168 0.11 0.41 6.41
CA VAL A 168 1.57 0.24 6.48
C VAL A 168 2.29 0.99 5.37
N VAL A 169 1.59 1.29 4.27
CA VAL A 169 2.12 2.02 3.11
C VAL A 169 1.31 3.28 2.92
N PHE A 170 1.98 4.40 2.70
CA PHE A 170 1.34 5.69 2.45
C PHE A 170 1.76 6.23 1.09
N CYS A 171 0.87 6.91 0.39
CA CYS A 171 1.24 7.69 -0.80
C CYS A 171 0.41 8.96 -0.89
N GLY A 172 0.98 10.00 -1.51
CA GLY A 172 0.26 11.22 -1.82
C GLY A 172 -0.43 11.06 -3.17
N ILE A 173 -1.75 11.22 -3.21
CA ILE A 173 -2.56 11.22 -4.43
C ILE A 173 -3.04 12.63 -4.71
N PHE A 174 -2.66 13.16 -5.87
CA PHE A 174 -2.99 14.51 -6.32
C PHE A 174 -3.81 14.45 -7.60
N PRO A 175 -4.87 15.28 -7.73
CA PRO A 175 -5.53 15.41 -9.02
C PRO A 175 -4.59 16.09 -10.01
N LYS A 176 -4.65 15.68 -11.29
CA LYS A 176 -3.87 16.31 -12.35
C LYS A 176 -4.27 17.78 -12.56
N ASP A 177 -5.57 18.03 -12.46
CA ASP A 177 -6.21 19.35 -12.54
C ASP A 177 -6.84 19.72 -11.18
N GLU A 178 -6.46 20.88 -10.63
CA GLU A 178 -6.91 21.32 -9.29
C GLU A 178 -8.43 21.50 -9.19
N THR A 179 -9.13 21.74 -10.30
CA THR A 179 -10.59 21.85 -10.35
C THR A 179 -11.29 20.57 -9.89
N ASN A 180 -10.62 19.42 -10.07
CA ASN A 180 -11.19 18.10 -9.77
C ASN A 180 -11.00 17.72 -8.29
N PHE A 181 -10.35 18.56 -7.48
CA PHE A 181 -10.12 18.27 -6.06
C PHE A 181 -11.43 17.99 -5.29
N SER A 182 -12.48 18.76 -5.54
CA SER A 182 -13.77 18.59 -4.87
C SER A 182 -14.44 17.25 -5.22
N GLU A 183 -14.35 16.84 -6.49
CA GLU A 183 -14.91 15.57 -6.97
C GLU A 183 -14.08 14.37 -6.51
N MET A 184 -12.75 14.52 -6.50
CA MET A 184 -11.83 13.53 -5.95
C MET A 184 -12.07 13.33 -4.46
N LYS A 185 -12.29 14.40 -3.68
CA LYS A 185 -12.66 14.32 -2.26
C LYS A 185 -13.90 13.47 -2.03
N LYS A 186 -14.95 13.70 -2.83
CA LYS A 186 -16.21 12.94 -2.75
C LYS A 186 -15.99 11.47 -3.10
N SER A 187 -15.18 11.21 -4.12
CA SER A 187 -14.87 9.84 -4.58
C SER A 187 -14.04 9.06 -3.55
N ILE A 188 -13.04 9.70 -2.95
CA ILE A 188 -12.23 9.13 -1.86
C ILE A 188 -13.10 8.84 -0.64
N ALA A 189 -13.97 9.77 -0.25
CA ALA A 189 -14.92 9.54 0.84
C ALA A 189 -15.86 8.35 0.54
N LYS A 190 -16.36 8.24 -0.70
CA LYS A 190 -17.17 7.10 -1.13
C LYS A 190 -16.40 5.77 -1.12
N LEU A 191 -15.11 5.78 -1.44
CA LEU A 191 -14.26 4.59 -1.34
C LEU A 191 -14.01 4.19 0.11
N LYS A 192 -13.75 5.16 1.01
CA LYS A 192 -13.63 4.91 2.45
C LYS A 192 -14.88 4.26 3.04
N LEU A 193 -16.07 4.57 2.50
CA LEU A 193 -17.33 3.92 2.89
C LEU A 193 -17.43 2.44 2.49
N ASN A 194 -16.58 1.96 1.58
CA ASN A 194 -16.55 0.56 1.18
C ASN A 194 -15.31 -0.18 1.67
N ASP A 195 -14.25 0.55 2.02
CA ASP A 195 -12.99 -0.01 2.49
C ASP A 195 -12.56 0.65 3.80
N ASN A 196 -12.78 -0.07 4.90
CA ASN A 196 -12.42 0.42 6.23
C ASN A 196 -10.90 0.58 6.41
N SER A 197 -10.09 -0.19 5.67
CA SER A 197 -8.64 -0.21 5.83
C SER A 197 -7.92 0.95 5.14
N PHE A 198 -8.57 1.57 4.16
CA PHE A 198 -8.08 2.75 3.48
C PHE A 198 -8.15 3.96 4.40
N HIS A 199 -7.06 4.72 4.54
CA HIS A 199 -7.05 5.96 5.34
C HIS A 199 -6.70 7.14 4.44
N TYR A 200 -7.26 8.32 4.70
CA TYR A 200 -6.88 9.50 3.95
C TYR A 200 -6.91 10.79 4.77
N GLU A 201 -6.01 11.71 4.45
CA GLU A 201 -5.93 13.05 5.01
C GLU A 201 -5.66 14.05 3.89
N VAL A 202 -6.08 15.30 4.06
CA VAL A 202 -5.81 16.35 3.07
C VAL A 202 -4.37 16.83 3.22
N GLU A 203 -3.63 16.84 2.11
CA GLU A 203 -2.23 17.26 2.07
C GLU A 203 -2.05 18.41 1.07
N LYS A 204 -1.11 19.31 1.36
CA LYS A 204 -0.70 20.39 0.43
C LYS A 204 0.75 20.22 0.05
N SER A 205 0.99 20.03 -1.24
CA SER A 205 2.32 19.98 -1.83
C SER A 205 2.66 21.32 -2.48
N THR A 206 3.90 21.77 -2.31
CA THR A 206 4.45 22.97 -2.97
C THR A 206 4.49 22.84 -4.49
N ALA A 207 4.61 21.61 -5.01
CA ALA A 207 4.76 21.34 -6.44
C ALA A 207 3.48 20.79 -7.10
N LEU A 208 2.67 20.02 -6.38
CA LEU A 208 1.49 19.33 -6.93
C LEU A 208 0.15 19.96 -6.48
N GLY A 209 0.19 21.01 -5.66
CA GLY A 209 -1.01 21.65 -5.15
C GLY A 209 -1.66 20.87 -4.02
N THR A 210 -2.99 20.95 -3.93
CA THR A 210 -3.75 20.27 -2.86
C THR A 210 -4.16 18.87 -3.31
N GLY A 211 -3.88 17.86 -2.48
CA GLY A 211 -4.23 16.47 -2.72
C GLY A 211 -4.56 15.73 -1.42
N PHE A 212 -4.35 14.42 -1.43
CA PHE A 212 -4.66 13.55 -0.32
C PHE A 212 -3.47 12.68 0.01
N ARG A 213 -3.10 12.61 1.29
CA ARG A 213 -2.26 11.56 1.82
C ARG A 213 -3.13 10.34 2.05
N CYS A 214 -2.82 9.23 1.42
CA CYS A 214 -3.59 8.00 1.51
C CYS A 214 -2.75 6.88 2.13
N GLY A 215 -3.33 6.14 3.08
CA GLY A 215 -2.75 4.97 3.73
C GLY A 215 -3.40 3.67 3.25
N PHE A 216 -2.59 2.64 3.01
CA PHE A 216 -2.96 1.35 2.46
C PHE A 216 -2.34 0.20 3.25
N LEU A 217 -2.94 -0.98 3.13
CA LEU A 217 -2.41 -2.23 3.71
C LEU A 217 -1.20 -2.77 2.95
N GLY A 218 -0.98 -2.31 1.73
CA GLY A 218 0.13 -2.76 0.88
C GLY A 218 0.00 -2.20 -0.53
N LEU A 219 0.94 -2.57 -1.39
CA LEU A 219 1.03 -2.06 -2.76
C LEU A 219 -0.14 -2.48 -3.64
N LEU A 220 -0.58 -3.74 -3.55
CA LEU A 220 -1.72 -4.20 -4.34
C LEU A 220 -2.99 -3.44 -3.96
N HIS A 221 -3.19 -3.17 -2.67
CA HIS A 221 -4.30 -2.37 -2.20
C HIS A 221 -4.22 -0.94 -2.76
N MET A 222 -3.03 -0.31 -2.74
CA MET A 222 -2.80 0.98 -3.37
C MET A 222 -3.17 0.97 -4.86
N ASP A 223 -2.69 -0.01 -5.64
CA ASP A 223 -2.96 -0.10 -7.07
C ASP A 223 -4.45 -0.25 -7.37
N ILE A 224 -5.16 -1.09 -6.61
CA ILE A 224 -6.61 -1.27 -6.74
C ILE A 224 -7.34 0.05 -6.45
N ILE A 225 -7.00 0.75 -5.37
CA ILE A 225 -7.65 2.02 -5.02
C ILE A 225 -7.36 3.10 -6.07
N CYS A 226 -6.12 3.21 -6.54
CA CYS A 226 -5.76 4.15 -7.59
C CYS A 226 -6.50 3.85 -8.91
N GLU A 227 -6.59 2.60 -9.33
CA GLU A 227 -7.35 2.21 -10.53
C GLU A 227 -8.85 2.44 -10.36
N ARG A 228 -9.41 2.13 -9.19
CA ARG A 228 -10.83 2.42 -8.89
C ARG A 228 -11.11 3.91 -8.93
N LEU A 229 -10.25 4.75 -8.34
CA LEU A 229 -10.38 6.20 -8.43
C LEU A 229 -10.36 6.66 -9.89
N ARG A 230 -9.40 6.22 -10.70
CA ARG A 230 -9.33 6.60 -12.13
C ARG A 230 -10.59 6.20 -12.89
N ARG A 231 -11.08 4.97 -12.70
CA ARG A 231 -12.21 4.42 -13.46
C ARG A 231 -13.58 4.91 -12.97
N GLU A 232 -13.80 4.92 -11.66
CA GLU A 232 -15.11 5.26 -11.08
C GLU A 232 -15.37 6.78 -11.07
N SER A 233 -14.32 7.59 -10.87
CA SER A 233 -14.46 9.06 -10.83
C SER A 233 -14.10 9.74 -12.14
N ASN A 234 -13.51 9.01 -13.10
CA ASN A 234 -13.00 9.57 -14.37
C ASN A 234 -12.02 10.74 -14.15
N ILE A 235 -11.27 10.71 -13.05
CA ILE A 235 -10.27 11.73 -12.68
C ILE A 235 -8.88 11.18 -12.96
N ASP A 236 -8.11 11.92 -13.76
CA ASP A 236 -6.67 11.71 -13.87
C ASP A 236 -5.98 12.12 -12.56
N LEU A 237 -5.25 11.18 -11.96
CA LEU A 237 -4.49 11.38 -10.74
C LEU A 237 -2.99 11.14 -10.94
N VAL A 238 -2.20 11.77 -10.09
CA VAL A 238 -0.76 11.58 -9.93
C VAL A 238 -0.52 11.04 -8.52
N ALA A 239 0.08 9.85 -8.42
CA ALA A 239 0.50 9.27 -7.15
C ALA A 239 2.00 9.54 -6.94
N THR A 240 2.40 9.95 -5.74
CA THR A 240 3.79 10.07 -5.34
C THR A 240 4.40 8.71 -5.03
N ALA A 241 5.71 8.68 -4.84
CA ALA A 241 6.40 7.47 -4.41
C ALA A 241 5.85 7.03 -3.03
N PRO A 242 5.45 5.76 -2.85
CA PRO A 242 4.97 5.28 -1.57
C PRO A 242 6.04 5.39 -0.47
N SER A 243 5.63 5.76 0.73
CA SER A 243 6.46 5.85 1.92
C SER A 243 5.96 4.93 3.03
N VAL A 244 6.84 4.65 3.97
CA VAL A 244 6.52 3.95 5.22
C VAL A 244 6.49 4.95 6.38
N VAL A 245 5.86 4.59 7.48
CA VAL A 245 5.86 5.39 8.71
C VAL A 245 7.19 5.21 9.42
N TYR A 246 7.92 6.29 9.63
CA TYR A 246 9.13 6.31 10.44
C TYR A 246 8.82 6.80 11.85
N LYS A 247 9.45 6.21 12.87
CA LYS A 247 9.38 6.73 14.24
C LYS A 247 10.67 7.48 14.53
N VAL A 248 10.56 8.79 14.71
CA VAL A 248 11.69 9.64 15.06
C VAL A 248 11.71 9.83 16.57
N VAL A 249 12.78 9.35 17.19
CA VAL A 249 13.03 9.57 18.61
C VAL A 249 13.86 10.85 18.74
N MET A 250 13.23 11.86 19.33
CA MET A 250 13.84 13.15 19.60
C MET A 250 14.75 13.08 20.82
N LYS A 251 15.72 13.99 20.94
CA LYS A 251 16.62 14.08 22.11
C LYS A 251 15.90 14.42 23.41
N ASP A 252 14.69 14.98 23.33
CA ASP A 252 13.82 15.23 24.48
C ASP A 252 13.04 13.97 24.94
N GLY A 253 13.22 12.84 24.25
CA GLY A 253 12.56 11.57 24.53
C GLY A 253 11.17 11.42 23.90
N LYS A 254 10.67 12.42 23.16
CA LYS A 254 9.41 12.29 22.43
C LYS A 254 9.59 11.44 21.17
N VAL A 255 8.60 10.62 20.89
CA VAL A 255 8.52 9.85 19.64
C VAL A 255 7.51 10.52 18.72
N ILE A 256 7.96 10.89 17.52
CA ILE A 256 7.14 11.51 16.49
C ILE A 256 7.04 10.54 15.31
N GLU A 257 5.82 10.30 14.85
CA GLU A 257 5.57 9.50 13.65
C GLU A 257 5.65 10.39 12.41
N ILE A 258 6.50 9.99 11.47
CA ILE A 258 6.78 10.75 10.25
C ILE A 258 6.31 9.94 9.06
N TYR A 259 5.37 10.53 8.33
CA TYR A 259 4.78 9.98 7.12
C TYR A 259 5.47 10.53 5.87
N ASN A 260 5.83 11.82 5.92
CA ASN A 260 6.46 12.53 4.82
C ASN A 260 7.90 12.89 5.15
N PRO A 261 8.83 12.72 4.20
CA PRO A 261 10.21 13.18 4.36
C PRO A 261 10.32 14.68 4.68
N SER A 262 9.36 15.48 4.25
CA SER A 262 9.32 16.93 4.49
C SER A 262 9.13 17.31 5.95
N ASP A 263 8.35 16.51 6.70
CA ASP A 263 8.00 16.76 8.10
C ASP A 263 9.12 16.34 9.06
N LEU A 264 10.24 15.84 8.54
CA LEU A 264 11.41 15.46 9.32
C LEU A 264 11.99 16.68 10.05
N PRO A 265 12.07 16.67 11.40
CA PRO A 265 12.62 17.77 12.18
C PRO A 265 14.13 17.94 11.93
N ASP A 266 14.71 19.01 12.47
CA ASP A 266 16.14 19.29 12.31
C ASP A 266 16.96 18.08 12.81
N PRO A 267 17.90 17.54 12.00
CA PRO A 267 18.79 16.46 12.43
C PRO A 267 19.50 16.70 13.76
N SER A 268 19.66 17.96 14.17
CA SER A 268 20.26 18.36 15.45
C SER A 268 19.41 17.98 16.66
N GLU A 269 18.09 17.88 16.51
CA GLU A 269 17.13 17.53 17.57
C GLU A 269 16.84 16.02 17.62
N ILE A 270 17.19 15.29 16.56
CA ILE A 270 16.96 13.86 16.42
C ILE A 270 18.03 13.07 17.20
N GLN A 271 17.60 12.06 17.95
CA GLN A 271 18.49 11.07 18.55
C GLN A 271 18.73 9.91 17.58
N HIS A 272 17.66 9.26 17.13
CA HIS A 272 17.70 8.21 16.10
C HIS A 272 16.36 8.10 15.38
N ILE A 273 16.39 7.47 14.19
CA ILE A 273 15.20 7.21 13.37
C ILE A 273 15.00 5.71 13.32
N GLU A 274 13.80 5.26 13.63
CA GLU A 274 13.40 3.86 13.55
C GLU A 274 12.55 3.65 12.29
N GLU A 275 12.90 2.61 11.53
CA GLU A 275 12.10 2.13 10.40
C GLU A 275 11.34 0.86 10.79
N PRO A 276 10.17 0.60 10.16
CA PRO A 276 9.43 -0.63 10.36
C PRO A 276 10.13 -1.80 9.66
N TRP A 277 10.31 -2.90 10.39
CA TRP A 277 10.81 -4.15 9.86
C TRP A 277 9.68 -5.16 9.69
N ILE A 278 9.88 -6.08 8.76
CA ILE A 278 8.97 -7.17 8.49
C ILE A 278 9.69 -8.50 8.55
N LYS A 279 8.97 -9.52 8.95
CA LYS A 279 9.36 -10.92 8.76
C LYS A 279 8.78 -11.38 7.43
N GLY A 280 9.64 -11.48 6.42
CA GLY A 280 9.28 -11.94 5.09
C GLY A 280 9.54 -13.43 4.93
N THR A 281 8.57 -14.14 4.35
CA THR A 281 8.69 -15.55 3.96
C THR A 281 8.64 -15.66 2.45
N VAL A 282 9.71 -16.16 1.84
CA VAL A 282 9.79 -16.45 0.40
C VAL A 282 9.78 -17.96 0.21
N ILE A 283 8.84 -18.47 -0.58
CA ILE A 283 8.81 -19.87 -1.01
C ILE A 283 9.20 -19.91 -2.48
N THR A 284 10.23 -20.68 -2.81
CA THR A 284 10.79 -20.77 -4.17
C THR A 284 11.37 -22.15 -4.43
N SER A 285 11.73 -22.47 -5.68
CA SER A 285 12.49 -23.69 -5.99
C SER A 285 13.99 -23.50 -5.71
N ALA A 286 14.70 -24.59 -5.41
CA ALA A 286 16.13 -24.55 -5.11
C ALA A 286 16.99 -23.91 -6.22
N ASP A 287 16.56 -24.04 -7.49
CA ASP A 287 17.24 -23.45 -8.65
C ASP A 287 17.35 -21.92 -8.60
N TYR A 288 16.39 -21.23 -7.98
CA TYR A 288 16.31 -19.76 -7.91
C TYR A 288 16.81 -19.19 -6.58
N LEU A 289 17.24 -20.06 -5.67
CA LEU A 289 17.62 -19.70 -4.31
C LEU A 289 18.71 -18.62 -4.26
N GLY A 290 19.80 -18.82 -5.00
CA GLY A 290 20.94 -17.91 -4.99
C GLY A 290 20.58 -16.49 -5.39
N ALA A 291 19.77 -16.33 -6.45
CA ALA A 291 19.33 -15.02 -6.93
C ALA A 291 18.45 -14.30 -5.90
N ILE A 292 17.58 -15.04 -5.21
CA ILE A 292 16.69 -14.48 -4.18
C ILE A 292 17.48 -14.06 -2.94
N ILE A 293 18.47 -14.86 -2.50
CA ILE A 293 19.34 -14.50 -1.38
C ILE A 293 20.09 -13.20 -1.69
N THR A 294 20.70 -13.08 -2.88
CA THR A 294 21.38 -11.86 -3.29
C THR A 294 20.45 -10.65 -3.26
N LEU A 295 19.21 -10.80 -3.75
CA LEU A 295 18.21 -9.73 -3.69
C LEU A 295 17.88 -9.34 -2.24
N CYS A 296 17.69 -10.31 -1.34
CA CYS A 296 17.44 -10.04 0.08
C CYS A 296 18.63 -9.32 0.73
N GLU A 297 19.86 -9.71 0.44
CA GLU A 297 21.08 -9.07 0.96
C GLU A 297 21.23 -7.63 0.45
N GLU A 298 21.01 -7.39 -0.85
CA GLU A 298 21.00 -6.04 -1.42
C GLU A 298 19.96 -5.14 -0.75
N LYS A 299 18.84 -5.73 -0.30
CA LYS A 299 17.74 -5.05 0.40
C LYS A 299 17.96 -4.97 1.92
N ARG A 300 19.17 -5.23 2.41
CA ARG A 300 19.55 -5.19 3.85
C ARG A 300 18.82 -6.23 4.70
N GLY A 301 18.46 -7.36 4.09
CA GLY A 301 17.79 -8.46 4.77
C GLY A 301 18.73 -9.24 5.69
N GLU A 302 18.25 -9.53 6.89
CA GLU A 302 18.88 -10.44 7.83
C GLU A 302 18.26 -11.83 7.67
N HIS A 303 19.08 -12.82 7.31
CA HIS A 303 18.63 -14.21 7.20
C HIS A 303 18.23 -14.75 8.57
N ILE A 304 17.02 -15.29 8.70
CA ILE A 304 16.52 -15.92 9.92
C ILE A 304 16.66 -17.43 9.81
N ASN A 305 15.98 -18.03 8.84
CA ASN A 305 15.86 -19.46 8.70
C ASN A 305 15.72 -19.86 7.22
N LEU A 306 16.21 -21.06 6.91
CA LEU A 306 16.09 -21.67 5.60
C LEU A 306 15.71 -23.13 5.79
N THR A 307 14.53 -23.50 5.28
CA THR A 307 14.00 -24.85 5.39
C THR A 307 13.80 -25.42 3.99
N TYR A 308 14.32 -26.62 3.76
CA TYR A 308 14.10 -27.38 2.54
C TYR A 308 12.90 -28.30 2.72
N VAL A 309 11.95 -28.25 1.79
CA VAL A 309 10.80 -29.15 1.71
C VAL A 309 10.75 -29.72 0.29
N ASN A 310 11.22 -30.96 0.13
CA ASN A 310 11.41 -31.61 -1.17
C ASN A 310 12.24 -30.74 -2.15
N ASN A 311 11.59 -30.21 -3.19
CA ASN A 311 12.21 -29.35 -4.21
C ASN A 311 11.92 -27.86 -4.01
N GLN A 312 11.19 -27.51 -2.94
CA GLN A 312 10.89 -26.14 -2.54
C GLN A 312 11.76 -25.74 -1.36
N VAL A 313 12.10 -24.47 -1.32
CA VAL A 313 12.88 -23.83 -0.28
C VAL A 313 12.04 -22.72 0.30
N MET A 314 11.86 -22.76 1.61
CA MET A 314 11.23 -21.69 2.37
C MET A 314 12.33 -20.87 3.06
N LEU A 315 12.44 -19.61 2.69
CA LEU A 315 13.37 -18.65 3.28
C LEU A 315 12.61 -17.66 4.16
N GLU A 316 13.10 -17.48 5.38
CA GLU A 316 12.63 -16.46 6.30
C GLU A 316 13.71 -15.39 6.47
N TYR A 317 13.34 -14.13 6.20
CA TYR A 317 14.22 -12.96 6.33
C TYR A 317 13.55 -11.86 7.13
N ASN A 318 14.32 -11.17 7.96
CA ASN A 318 13.94 -9.88 8.49
C ASN A 318 14.38 -8.81 7.50
N LEU A 319 13.45 -8.02 6.99
CA LEU A 319 13.73 -7.00 6.00
C LEU A 319 13.11 -5.65 6.41
N PRO A 320 13.75 -4.52 6.11
CA PRO A 320 13.15 -3.20 6.31
C PRO A 320 12.03 -2.98 5.29
N LEU A 321 10.85 -2.57 5.75
CA LEU A 321 9.67 -2.41 4.89
C LEU A 321 9.94 -1.42 3.74
N ASN A 322 10.66 -0.32 4.02
CA ASN A 322 10.99 0.72 3.02
C ASN A 322 11.67 0.17 1.75
N GLU A 323 12.50 -0.86 1.89
CA GLU A 323 13.21 -1.47 0.76
C GLU A 323 12.32 -2.41 -0.06
N ILE A 324 11.23 -2.91 0.56
CA ILE A 324 10.30 -3.89 -0.03
C ILE A 324 9.11 -3.22 -0.69
N VAL A 325 8.68 -2.07 -0.17
CA VAL A 325 7.60 -1.26 -0.77
C VAL A 325 7.91 -0.94 -2.25
N PHE A 326 9.18 -0.93 -2.64
CA PHE A 326 9.57 -0.73 -4.04
C PHE A 326 10.10 -2.01 -4.68
N ASP A 327 9.35 -2.50 -5.66
CA ASP A 327 9.78 -3.48 -6.67
C ASP A 327 10.18 -4.87 -6.17
N PHE A 328 10.10 -5.14 -4.86
CA PHE A 328 10.56 -6.42 -4.31
C PHE A 328 9.73 -7.60 -4.83
N ASN A 329 8.41 -7.49 -4.83
CA ASN A 329 7.54 -8.57 -5.33
C ASN A 329 7.74 -8.83 -6.83
N ASP A 330 7.90 -7.76 -7.62
CA ASP A 330 8.13 -7.85 -9.06
C ASP A 330 9.50 -8.43 -9.37
N SER A 331 10.54 -8.01 -8.65
CA SER A 331 11.90 -8.57 -8.71
C SER A 331 11.94 -10.04 -8.32
N VAL A 332 11.30 -10.43 -7.21
CA VAL A 332 11.20 -11.85 -6.79
C VAL A 332 10.55 -12.69 -7.89
N LYS A 333 9.41 -12.23 -8.44
CA LYS A 333 8.73 -12.92 -9.54
C LYS A 333 9.59 -12.97 -10.80
N SER A 334 10.30 -11.90 -11.15
CA SER A 334 11.14 -11.85 -12.34
C SER A 334 12.30 -12.85 -12.24
N LEU A 335 13.02 -12.85 -11.11
CA LEU A 335 14.15 -13.75 -10.84
C LEU A 335 13.70 -15.22 -10.80
N SER A 336 12.50 -15.49 -10.28
CA SER A 336 11.96 -16.84 -10.17
C SER A 336 11.11 -17.27 -11.37
N LYS A 337 11.03 -16.47 -12.46
CA LYS A 337 10.08 -16.71 -13.57
C LYS A 337 8.62 -16.89 -13.14
N GLY A 338 8.23 -16.26 -12.04
CA GLY A 338 6.89 -16.30 -11.45
C GLY A 338 6.62 -17.45 -10.49
N PHE A 339 7.59 -18.36 -10.25
CA PHE A 339 7.42 -19.50 -9.34
C PHE A 339 7.56 -19.16 -7.86
N ALA A 340 8.19 -18.05 -7.49
CA ALA A 340 8.36 -17.67 -6.10
C ALA A 340 7.14 -16.89 -5.59
N SER A 341 6.73 -17.21 -4.37
CA SER A 341 5.72 -16.45 -3.63
C SER A 341 6.38 -15.76 -2.45
N PHE A 342 5.97 -14.52 -2.19
CA PHE A 342 6.42 -13.74 -1.06
C PHE A 342 5.23 -13.36 -0.18
N ASN A 343 5.34 -13.64 1.11
CA ASN A 343 4.44 -13.18 2.15
C ASN A 343 5.24 -12.42 3.21
N TYR A 344 4.61 -11.51 3.93
CA TYR A 344 5.28 -10.81 5.02
C TYR A 344 4.34 -10.47 6.17
N GLU A 345 4.91 -10.37 7.35
CA GLU A 345 4.24 -9.92 8.56
C GLU A 345 5.01 -8.75 9.17
N LEU A 346 4.29 -7.75 9.68
CA LEU A 346 4.93 -6.63 10.36
C LEU A 346 5.57 -7.13 11.66
N SER A 347 6.85 -6.84 11.83
CA SER A 347 7.61 -7.13 13.05
C SER A 347 7.78 -5.82 13.83
N ASP A 348 9.00 -5.51 14.26
CA ASP A 348 9.30 -4.41 15.17
C ASP A 348 9.82 -3.18 14.44
N TYR A 349 9.83 -2.04 15.13
CA TYR A 349 10.56 -0.85 14.69
C TYR A 349 12.01 -0.98 15.15
N ARG A 350 12.97 -0.76 14.25
CA ARG A 350 14.40 -0.83 14.58
C ARG A 350 15.13 0.45 14.17
N PRO A 351 16.11 0.91 14.97
CA PRO A 351 16.91 2.07 14.64
C PRO A 351 17.76 1.81 13.38
N GLY A 352 17.68 2.71 12.40
CA GLY A 352 18.43 2.63 11.15
C GLY A 352 19.27 3.88 10.90
N LYS A 353 20.37 3.75 10.13
CA LYS A 353 21.17 4.88 9.66
C LYS A 353 20.49 5.56 8.47
N LEU A 354 19.36 6.20 8.74
CA LEU A 354 18.49 6.81 7.74
C LEU A 354 18.83 8.27 7.54
N VAL A 355 18.77 8.72 6.29
CA VAL A 355 19.00 10.11 5.89
C VAL A 355 17.93 10.58 4.94
N LYS A 356 17.52 11.84 5.10
CA LYS A 356 16.67 12.54 4.14
C LYS A 356 17.52 13.03 2.97
N VAL A 357 17.16 12.57 1.77
CA VAL A 357 17.71 13.07 0.51
C VAL A 357 16.73 14.09 -0.08
N SER A 358 17.16 15.34 -0.11
CA SER A 358 16.41 16.45 -0.70
C SER A 358 16.82 16.65 -2.16
N ILE A 359 15.84 16.69 -3.05
CA ILE A 359 16.07 17.00 -4.47
C ILE A 359 15.93 18.50 -4.69
N ILE A 360 16.97 19.11 -5.24
CA ILE A 360 17.06 20.55 -5.50
C ILE A 360 17.10 20.74 -7.02
N VAL A 361 16.12 21.47 -7.55
CA VAL A 361 16.07 21.85 -8.97
C VAL A 361 16.18 23.36 -9.03
N HIS A 362 17.26 23.85 -9.65
CA HIS A 362 17.50 25.29 -9.83
C HIS A 362 17.39 26.09 -8.51
N ASN A 363 18.10 25.62 -7.48
CA ASN A 363 18.12 26.17 -6.12
C ASN A 363 16.81 26.12 -5.34
N ASN A 364 15.76 25.50 -5.88
CA ASN A 364 14.51 25.25 -5.14
C ASN A 364 14.45 23.79 -4.71
N ILE A 365 14.18 23.55 -3.43
CA ILE A 365 13.92 22.21 -2.90
C ILE A 365 12.55 21.77 -3.42
N VAL A 366 12.48 20.55 -3.95
CA VAL A 366 11.25 19.94 -4.46
C VAL A 366 10.82 18.86 -3.48
N ASP A 367 9.94 19.24 -2.56
CA ASP A 367 9.51 18.39 -1.45
C ASP A 367 8.91 17.06 -1.93
N GLY A 368 8.07 17.10 -2.98
CA GLY A 368 7.42 15.91 -3.53
C GLY A 368 8.36 14.88 -4.18
N LEU A 369 9.65 15.19 -4.34
CA LEU A 369 10.67 14.27 -4.83
C LEU A 369 11.71 13.89 -3.77
N SER A 370 11.59 14.45 -2.57
CA SER A 370 12.50 14.15 -1.46
C SER A 370 12.10 12.82 -0.84
N PHE A 371 13.08 12.01 -0.41
CA PHE A 371 12.84 10.67 0.14
C PHE A 371 13.80 10.35 1.28
N ILE A 372 13.40 9.40 2.13
CA ILE A 372 14.24 8.86 3.21
C ILE A 372 14.83 7.54 2.74
N THR A 373 16.13 7.38 2.91
CA THR A 373 16.84 6.14 2.53
C THR A 373 18.00 5.85 3.48
N HIS A 374 18.58 4.67 3.37
CA HIS A 374 19.77 4.31 4.11
C HIS A 374 20.99 5.11 3.62
N TYR A 375 21.86 5.52 4.55
CA TYR A 375 23.03 6.35 4.26
C TYR A 375 23.89 5.81 3.11
N ASP A 376 24.14 4.51 3.09
CA ASP A 376 25.01 3.87 2.10
C ASP A 376 24.41 3.87 0.68
N LYS A 377 23.08 3.83 0.56
CA LYS A 377 22.37 3.84 -0.74
C LYS A 377 22.06 5.25 -1.25
N ALA A 378 22.11 6.26 -0.38
CA ALA A 378 21.75 7.62 -0.71
C ALA A 378 22.49 8.20 -1.93
N PRO A 379 23.82 8.01 -2.11
CA PRO A 379 24.53 8.54 -3.28
C PRO A 379 24.06 7.94 -4.60
N GLN A 380 23.82 6.62 -4.62
CA GLN A 380 23.41 5.90 -5.82
C GLN A 380 21.97 6.30 -6.21
N GLN A 381 21.02 6.18 -5.27
CA GLN A 381 19.62 6.57 -5.52
C GLN A 381 19.50 8.06 -5.88
N GLY A 382 20.23 8.93 -5.21
CA GLY A 382 20.25 10.36 -5.54
C GLY A 382 20.73 10.63 -6.96
N ARG A 383 21.72 9.87 -7.45
CA ARG A 383 22.22 9.96 -8.83
C ARG A 383 21.18 9.46 -9.84
N ASP A 384 20.51 8.35 -9.55
CA ASP A 384 19.51 7.76 -10.44
C ASP A 384 18.31 8.70 -10.62
N VAL A 385 17.83 9.31 -9.53
CA VAL A 385 16.78 10.34 -9.57
C VAL A 385 17.24 11.57 -10.38
N CYS A 386 18.46 12.06 -10.13
CA CYS A 386 19.00 13.21 -10.86
C CYS A 386 19.14 12.94 -12.37
N SER A 387 19.57 11.73 -12.75
CA SER A 387 19.71 11.32 -14.15
C SER A 387 18.34 11.25 -14.84
N LYS A 388 17.34 10.64 -14.19
CA LYS A 388 15.97 10.55 -14.73
C LYS A 388 15.36 11.94 -14.94
N LEU A 389 15.53 12.85 -13.97
CA LEU A 389 15.05 14.22 -14.06
C LEU A 389 15.71 15.01 -15.21
N LYS A 390 16.99 14.76 -15.48
CA LYS A 390 17.72 15.39 -16.60
C LYS A 390 17.10 15.04 -17.96
N ASP A 391 16.61 13.83 -18.12
CA ASP A 391 16.00 13.36 -19.37
C ASP A 391 14.58 13.91 -19.58
N LEU A 392 13.88 14.23 -18.49
CA LEU A 392 12.47 14.62 -18.51
C LEU A 392 12.26 16.13 -18.52
N ILE A 393 13.15 16.88 -17.87
CA ILE A 393 13.08 18.34 -17.85
C ILE A 393 13.57 18.89 -19.18
N GLN A 394 12.71 19.66 -19.84
CA GLN A 394 13.07 20.30 -21.11
C GLN A 394 14.20 21.30 -20.94
N ARG A 395 15.06 21.39 -21.95
CA ARG A 395 16.16 22.36 -21.97
C ARG A 395 15.60 23.79 -21.98
N HIS A 396 16.22 24.68 -21.20
CA HIS A 396 15.90 26.10 -21.17
C HIS A 396 17.02 26.92 -21.84
N GLN A 397 16.89 28.26 -21.91
CA GLN A 397 17.95 29.14 -22.45
C GLN A 397 19.17 29.24 -21.52
N PHE A 398 18.99 28.97 -20.23
CA PHE A 398 20.01 28.94 -19.19
C PHE A 398 20.30 27.49 -18.75
N LYS A 399 21.38 27.29 -17.99
CA LYS A 399 21.75 25.97 -17.46
C LYS A 399 20.89 25.68 -16.24
N ILE A 400 20.35 24.46 -16.15
CA ILE A 400 19.58 24.03 -14.98
C ILE A 400 20.44 23.02 -14.21
N ALA A 401 20.69 23.32 -12.94
CA ALA A 401 21.33 22.38 -12.03
C ALA A 401 20.26 21.53 -11.32
N ILE A 402 20.42 20.21 -11.40
CA ILE A 402 19.65 19.24 -10.62
C ILE A 402 20.61 18.63 -9.61
N GLN A 403 20.27 18.67 -8.34
CA GLN A 403 21.14 18.24 -7.25
C GLN A 403 20.35 17.36 -6.28
N ALA A 404 21.00 16.34 -5.75
CA ALA A 404 20.54 15.62 -4.57
C ALA A 404 21.45 16.02 -3.40
N ALA A 405 20.85 16.36 -2.27
CA ALA A 405 21.57 16.80 -1.08
C ALA A 405 21.08 16.07 0.17
N ILE A 406 22.00 15.78 1.09
CA ILE A 406 21.69 15.35 2.45
C ILE A 406 21.97 16.54 3.36
N GLY A 407 20.91 17.15 3.89
CA GLY A 407 21.01 18.44 4.58
C GLY A 407 21.60 19.50 3.64
N GLY A 408 22.81 19.99 3.96
CA GLY A 408 23.55 20.96 3.13
C GLY A 408 24.59 20.35 2.17
N LYS A 409 24.89 19.05 2.26
CA LYS A 409 25.93 18.41 1.45
C LYS A 409 25.34 17.83 0.17
N ILE A 410 25.80 18.33 -0.98
CA ILE A 410 25.42 17.79 -2.30
C ILE A 410 26.11 16.44 -2.51
N ILE A 411 25.32 15.39 -2.71
CA ILE A 411 25.79 14.02 -2.94
C ILE A 411 25.83 13.66 -4.43
N ALA A 412 24.90 14.19 -5.22
CA ALA A 412 24.84 13.99 -6.66
C ALA A 412 24.46 15.30 -7.35
N ARG A 413 25.00 15.53 -8.55
CA ARG A 413 24.70 16.71 -9.37
C ARG A 413 24.68 16.35 -10.84
N GLU A 414 23.57 16.67 -11.48
CA GLU A 414 23.42 16.66 -12.94
C GLU A 414 23.15 18.08 -13.44
N THR A 415 23.53 18.35 -14.70
CA THR A 415 23.32 19.69 -15.29
C THR A 415 22.74 19.56 -16.69
N ILE A 416 21.60 20.21 -16.90
CA ILE A 416 20.98 20.34 -18.21
C ILE A 416 21.61 21.53 -18.93
N ALA A 417 22.17 21.26 -20.11
CA ALA A 417 22.75 22.30 -20.94
C ALA A 417 21.67 23.23 -21.49
N GLY A 418 21.85 24.54 -21.30
CA GLY A 418 20.95 25.54 -21.89
C GLY A 418 21.20 25.74 -23.38
N PHE A 419 20.15 26.04 -24.15
CA PHE A 419 20.24 26.33 -25.58
C PHE A 419 21.29 27.41 -25.86
N ARG A 420 22.14 27.18 -26.86
CA ARG A 420 23.17 28.14 -27.27
C ARG A 420 22.87 28.61 -28.68
N LYS A 421 22.62 29.91 -28.83
CA LYS A 421 22.60 30.57 -30.13
C LYS A 421 24.03 30.79 -30.61
N GLY A 422 24.34 30.42 -31.85
CA GLY A 422 25.61 30.72 -32.52
C GLY A 422 25.72 32.21 -32.85
N VAL A 423 26.02 33.03 -31.85
CA VAL A 423 26.11 34.50 -32.01
C VAL A 423 27.29 34.93 -32.90
N THR A 424 28.23 34.02 -33.15
CA THR A 424 29.42 34.23 -33.97
C THR A 424 29.26 33.83 -35.43
N ASP A 425 28.17 33.13 -35.79
CA ASP A 425 28.05 32.42 -37.08
C ASP A 425 27.92 33.37 -38.28
N LYS A 426 27.46 34.61 -38.04
CA LYS A 426 27.34 35.66 -39.07
C LYS A 426 28.59 36.56 -39.18
N LEU A 427 29.62 36.31 -38.39
CA LEU A 427 30.85 37.11 -38.39
C LEU A 427 31.88 36.51 -39.36
N TYR A 428 31.95 37.08 -40.56
CA TYR A 428 32.99 36.78 -41.53
C TYR A 428 34.20 37.70 -41.27
N GLY A 429 35.11 37.29 -40.37
CA GLY A 429 36.32 38.07 -40.04
C GLY A 429 37.09 37.58 -38.81
N GLY A 430 38.37 37.96 -38.75
CA GLY A 430 39.32 37.61 -37.68
C GLY A 430 39.28 38.51 -36.43
N ASP A 431 38.42 39.55 -36.41
CA ASP A 431 38.36 40.49 -35.29
C ASP A 431 37.80 39.83 -34.02
N ARG A 432 38.72 39.59 -33.07
CA ARG A 432 38.45 38.96 -31.78
C ARG A 432 37.57 39.84 -30.88
N THR A 433 37.66 41.16 -30.99
CA THR A 433 36.94 42.09 -30.11
C THR A 433 35.42 42.03 -30.34
N ARG A 434 35.00 41.96 -31.61
CA ARG A 434 33.58 41.85 -31.99
C ARG A 434 32.96 40.51 -31.57
N LYS A 435 33.73 39.41 -31.64
CA LYS A 435 33.33 38.09 -31.13
C LYS A 435 33.16 38.11 -29.61
N MET A 436 34.13 38.68 -28.89
CA MET A 436 34.11 38.79 -27.43
C MET A 436 32.88 39.58 -26.94
N LYS A 437 32.60 40.75 -27.54
CA LYS A 437 31.44 41.59 -27.17
C LYS A 437 30.11 40.86 -27.28
N LEU A 438 29.94 40.03 -28.31
CA LEU A 438 28.71 39.24 -28.50
C LEU A 438 28.61 38.06 -27.52
N LEU A 439 29.74 37.43 -27.21
CA LEU A 439 29.81 36.36 -26.21
C LEU A 439 29.54 36.89 -24.79
N GLU A 440 30.07 38.07 -24.44
CA GLU A 440 29.81 38.74 -23.15
C GLU A 440 28.33 39.10 -23.01
N LYS A 441 27.73 39.70 -24.04
CA LYS A 441 26.30 40.01 -24.05
C LYS A 441 25.43 38.74 -23.91
N GLN A 442 25.82 37.65 -24.56
CA GLN A 442 25.15 36.35 -24.40
C GLN A 442 25.31 35.79 -22.98
N LYS A 443 26.51 35.92 -22.38
CA LYS A 443 26.82 35.45 -21.03
C LYS A 443 26.02 36.21 -19.98
N GLU A 444 25.97 37.54 -20.07
CA GLU A 444 25.18 38.38 -19.16
C GLU A 444 23.68 38.12 -19.29
N GLY A 445 23.18 38.01 -20.53
CA GLY A 445 21.78 37.66 -20.78
C GLY A 445 21.40 36.32 -20.15
N LYS A 446 22.27 35.30 -20.30
CA LYS A 446 22.06 34.00 -19.65
C LYS A 446 22.13 34.08 -18.13
N LYS A 447 23.08 34.83 -17.56
CA LYS A 447 23.19 35.02 -16.10
C LYS A 447 21.95 35.71 -15.52
N ARG A 448 21.39 36.68 -16.24
CA ARG A 448 20.13 37.35 -15.85
C ARG A 448 18.94 36.40 -15.93
N MET A 449 18.86 35.57 -16.99
CA MET A 449 17.81 34.55 -17.13
C MET A 449 17.94 33.45 -16.07
N GLU A 450 19.15 33.08 -15.68
CA GLU A 450 19.41 32.09 -14.64
C GLU A 450 18.92 32.55 -13.27
N GLY A 451 19.14 33.82 -12.90
CA GLY A 451 18.72 34.34 -11.59
C GLY A 451 17.20 34.52 -11.43
N LEU A 452 16.47 34.76 -12.51
CA LEU A 452 15.01 34.99 -12.49
C LEU A 452 14.19 33.79 -12.99
N GLY A 453 14.84 32.81 -13.62
CA GLY A 453 14.19 31.68 -14.24
C GLY A 453 13.61 30.72 -13.22
N LYS A 454 12.28 30.56 -13.21
CA LYS A 454 11.63 29.44 -12.55
C LYS A 454 11.56 28.26 -13.53
N VAL A 455 11.98 27.09 -13.08
CA VAL A 455 11.88 25.85 -13.85
C VAL A 455 10.61 25.14 -13.40
N ASN A 456 9.66 24.98 -14.32
CA ASN A 456 8.47 24.17 -14.07
C ASN A 456 8.82 22.70 -14.31
N ILE A 457 8.58 21.86 -13.31
CA ILE A 457 8.80 20.42 -13.41
C ILE A 457 7.51 19.81 -13.95
N PRO A 458 7.56 19.08 -15.07
CA PRO A 458 6.35 18.46 -15.61
C PRO A 458 5.85 17.37 -14.67
N GLN A 459 4.54 17.20 -14.56
CA GLN A 459 3.94 16.15 -13.72
C GLN A 459 4.41 14.74 -14.12
N SER A 460 4.70 14.52 -15.40
CA SER A 460 5.29 13.27 -15.90
C SER A 460 6.65 12.95 -15.27
N ALA A 461 7.40 13.95 -14.81
CA ALA A 461 8.66 13.75 -14.11
C ALA A 461 8.47 13.12 -12.74
N PHE A 462 7.40 13.46 -12.02
CA PHE A 462 7.08 12.85 -10.72
C PHE A 462 6.74 11.36 -10.88
N LEU A 463 5.93 11.02 -11.87
CA LEU A 463 5.58 9.62 -12.20
C LEU A 463 6.83 8.81 -12.58
N ALA A 464 7.68 9.37 -13.43
CA ALA A 464 8.87 8.68 -13.89
C ALA A 464 9.92 8.53 -12.78
N VAL A 465 10.01 9.48 -11.83
CA VAL A 465 10.87 9.36 -10.64
C VAL A 465 10.33 8.32 -9.67
N ALA A 466 9.01 8.24 -9.44
CA ALA A 466 8.42 7.13 -8.69
C ALA A 466 8.76 5.76 -9.32
N GLN A 467 8.93 5.71 -10.64
CA GLN A 467 9.39 4.53 -11.38
C GLN A 467 10.92 4.36 -11.44
N VAL A 468 11.75 5.29 -10.92
CA VAL A 468 13.21 5.09 -10.85
C VAL A 468 13.56 4.02 -9.83
N ASN A 469 12.79 3.91 -8.76
CA ASN A 469 12.94 2.85 -7.77
C ASN A 469 12.50 1.46 -8.29
N LYS A 470 12.09 1.33 -9.57
CA LYS A 470 11.69 0.07 -10.23
C LYS A 470 12.81 -0.59 -11.06
N LYS A 471 14.03 -0.05 -11.07
CA LYS A 471 15.10 -0.54 -11.96
C LYS A 471 16.31 -1.05 -11.22
#